data_AF-A0AAE3YBC5-F1
#
_entry.id   AF-A0AAE3YBC5-F1
#
_cell.length_a   1.000
_cell.length_b   1.000
_cell.length_c   1.000
_cell.angle_alpha   90.00
_cell.angle_beta   90.00
_cell.angle_gamma   90.00
#
_symmetry.space_group_name_H-M   'P 1'
#
loop_
_entity.id
_entity.type
_entity.pdbx_description
1 polymer ?
#
loop_
_entity_poly.entity_id
_entity_poly.type
_entity_poly.pdbx_seq_one_letter_code
_entity_poly.pdbx_strand_id
1 'polypeptide(L)'
;MNNTELLEKYKDYTITNIEDLILKMKLEDDLSMMQSTMLLVLKFKLKISEADNYVLNSKAWSDRKESVEKLRDNIFDKLKN
;
A
#
# COMPACT_ATOMS: atom_id res chain seq x y z
N MET A 1 13.72 5.86 -4.03
CA MET A 1 13.12 6.90 -3.18
C MET A 1 13.46 6.57 -1.74
N ASN A 2 14.00 7.52 -0.97
CA ASN A 2 14.37 7.31 0.43
C ASN A 2 13.22 7.71 1.38
N ASN A 3 13.35 7.39 2.68
CA ASN A 3 12.30 7.69 3.66
C ASN A 3 12.01 9.19 3.81
N THR A 4 13.03 10.05 3.68
CA THR A 4 12.85 11.51 3.79
C THR A 4 11.98 12.05 2.65
N GLU A 5 12.25 11.60 1.42
CA GLU A 5 11.46 11.97 0.24
C GLU A 5 10.00 11.50 0.37
N LEU A 6 9.79 10.28 0.85
CA LEU A 6 8.45 9.73 1.11
C LEU A 6 7.70 10.50 2.20
N LEU A 7 8.37 10.87 3.28
CA LEU A 7 7.76 11.64 4.37
C LEU A 7 7.32 13.02 3.91
N GLU A 8 8.11 13.69 3.08
CA GLU A 8 7.74 14.97 2.46
C GLU A 8 6.59 14.80 1.46
N LYS A 9 6.67 13.77 0.59
CA LYS A 9 5.61 13.44 -0.39
C LYS A 9 4.25 13.27 0.28
N TYR A 10 4.22 12.68 1.47
CA TYR A 10 2.98 12.39 2.18
C TYR A 10 2.68 13.36 3.33
N LYS A 11 3.34 14.52 3.41
CA LYS A 11 3.22 15.43 4.56
C LYS A 11 1.77 15.78 4.92
N ASP A 12 0.91 15.96 3.92
CA ASP A 12 -0.49 16.40 4.09
C ASP A 12 -1.45 15.27 4.51
N TYR A 13 -1.00 14.01 4.51
CA TYR A 13 -1.76 12.90 5.06
C TYR A 13 -1.75 12.92 6.59
N THR A 14 -2.89 12.62 7.18
CA THR A 14 -3.15 12.57 8.62
C THR A 14 -3.65 11.17 8.99
N ILE A 15 -3.86 10.93 10.29
CA ILE A 15 -4.43 9.67 10.76
C ILE A 15 -5.85 9.42 10.17
N THR A 16 -6.59 10.49 9.83
CA THR A 16 -7.98 10.38 9.37
C THR A 16 -8.10 9.92 7.93
N ASN A 17 -7.03 10.02 7.13
CA ASN A 17 -6.96 9.54 5.75
C ASN A 17 -5.86 8.49 5.55
N ILE A 18 -5.57 7.72 6.61
CA ILE A 18 -4.50 6.72 6.62
C ILE A 18 -4.71 5.62 5.57
N GLU A 19 -5.96 5.23 5.29
CA GLU A 19 -6.26 4.22 4.25
C GLU A 19 -5.90 4.73 2.84
N ASP A 20 -6.17 6.00 2.53
CA ASP A 20 -5.80 6.58 1.24
C ASP A 20 -4.29 6.66 1.08
N LEU A 21 -3.59 7.01 2.16
CA LEU A 21 -2.12 7.01 2.19
C LEU A 21 -1.58 5.61 1.90
N ILE A 22 -2.12 4.61 2.59
CA ILE A 22 -1.71 3.22 2.47
C ILE A 22 -1.95 2.69 1.05
N LEU A 23 -3.10 3.02 0.44
CA LEU A 23 -3.39 2.71 -0.96
C LEU A 23 -2.37 3.34 -1.90
N LYS A 24 -1.98 4.60 -1.69
CA LYS A 24 -0.92 5.23 -2.49
C LYS A 24 0.43 4.54 -2.34
N MET A 25 0.83 4.26 -1.10
CA MET A 25 2.09 3.56 -0.81
C MET A 25 2.17 2.26 -1.62
N LYS A 26 1.08 1.49 -1.69
CA LYS A 26 1.06 0.24 -2.44
C LYS A 26 0.91 0.41 -3.95
N LEU A 27 -0.03 1.24 -4.40
CA LEU A 27 -0.44 1.28 -5.81
C LEU A 27 0.41 2.20 -6.67
N GLU A 28 0.89 3.31 -6.11
CA GLU A 28 1.69 4.30 -6.84
C GLU A 28 3.20 4.10 -6.60
N ASP A 29 3.58 3.76 -5.37
CA ASP A 29 4.99 3.69 -4.95
C ASP A 29 5.51 2.26 -4.74
N ASP A 30 4.65 1.25 -4.96
CA ASP A 30 4.91 -0.19 -4.80
C ASP A 30 5.68 -0.56 -3.53
N LEU A 31 5.38 0.14 -2.43
CA LEU A 31 5.97 -0.16 -1.14
C LEU A 31 5.45 -1.50 -0.63
N SER A 32 6.37 -2.28 -0.04
CA SER A 32 6.02 -3.47 0.72
C SER A 32 5.22 -3.11 1.98
N MET A 33 4.54 -4.11 2.57
CA MET A 33 3.87 -3.94 3.87
C MET A 33 4.84 -3.44 4.96
N MET A 34 6.06 -3.96 4.99
CA MET A 34 7.08 -3.57 5.98
C MET A 34 7.52 -2.11 5.79
N GLN A 35 7.78 -1.70 4.55
CA GLN A 35 8.13 -0.30 4.26
C GLN A 35 6.98 0.65 4.61
N SER A 36 5.75 0.27 4.25
CA SER A 36 4.55 1.05 4.58
C SER A 36 4.39 1.20 6.09
N THR A 37 4.50 0.09 6.83
CA THR A 37 4.43 0.07 8.31
C THR A 37 5.48 0.98 8.93
N MET A 38 6.74 0.88 8.51
CA MET A 38 7.81 1.74 9.02
C MET A 38 7.54 3.21 8.72
N LEU A 39 6.99 3.53 7.54
CA LEU A 39 6.68 4.90 7.20
C LEU A 39 5.55 5.48 8.07
N LEU A 40 4.52 4.69 8.37
CA LEU A 40 3.45 5.08 9.30
C LEU A 40 3.99 5.31 10.72
N VAL A 41 4.89 4.46 11.21
CA VAL A 41 5.59 4.65 12.50
C VAL A 41 6.35 5.98 12.51
N LEU A 42 7.14 6.24 11.46
CA LEU A 42 7.97 7.44 11.38
C LEU A 42 7.12 8.72 11.29
N LYS A 43 6.06 8.71 10.47
CA LYS A 43 5.21 9.86 10.17
C LYS A 43 4.26 10.20 11.33
N PHE A 44 3.56 9.19 11.85
CA PHE A 44 2.48 9.38 12.83
C PHE A 44 2.91 9.07 14.26
N LYS A 45 4.17 8.67 14.47
CA LYS A 45 4.71 8.28 15.79
C LYS A 45 3.93 7.15 16.46
N LEU A 46 3.36 6.24 15.64
CA LEU A 46 2.62 5.08 16.11
C LEU A 46 3.55 4.02 16.70
N LYS A 47 2.99 3.16 17.54
CA LYS A 47 3.64 1.89 17.86
C LYS A 47 3.67 1.03 16.60
N ILE A 48 4.73 0.22 16.45
CA ILE A 48 4.86 -0.69 15.30
C ILE A 48 3.62 -1.59 15.16
N SER A 49 3.11 -2.14 16.26
CA SER A 49 1.91 -3.00 16.26
C SER A 49 0.65 -2.28 15.78
N GLU A 50 0.54 -0.97 16.04
CA GLU A 50 -0.62 -0.18 15.61
C GLU A 50 -0.51 0.15 14.11
N ALA A 51 0.67 0.55 13.64
CA ALA A 51 0.94 0.77 12.24
C ALA A 51 0.74 -0.50 11.40
N ASP A 52 1.23 -1.64 11.91
CA ASP A 52 1.10 -2.94 11.27
C ASP A 52 -0.38 -3.35 11.15
N ASN A 53 -1.18 -3.10 12.20
CA ASN A 53 -2.61 -3.36 12.16
C ASN A 53 -3.34 -2.52 11.09
N TYR A 54 -2.94 -1.26 10.85
CA TYR A 54 -3.51 -0.47 9.75
C TYR A 54 -3.17 -1.08 8.38
N VAL A 55 -1.91 -1.50 8.19
CA VAL A 55 -1.44 -2.08 6.92
C VAL A 55 -2.12 -3.42 6.64
N LEU A 56 -2.16 -4.33 7.61
CA LEU A 56 -2.74 -5.66 7.45
C LEU A 56 -4.23 -5.64 7.14
N ASN A 57 -4.97 -4.68 7.69
CA ASN A 57 -6.41 -4.56 7.49
C ASN A 57 -6.79 -3.65 6.30
N SER A 58 -5.81 -3.12 5.57
CA SER A 58 -6.07 -2.23 4.45
C SER A 58 -6.53 -2.98 3.21
N LYS A 59 -7.39 -2.32 2.42
CA LYS A 59 -7.82 -2.82 1.09
C LYS A 59 -6.69 -2.84 0.08
N ALA A 60 -5.56 -2.18 0.36
CA ALA A 60 -4.39 -2.21 -0.51
C ALA A 60 -3.79 -3.62 -0.67
N TRP A 61 -3.98 -4.49 0.33
CA TRP A 61 -3.54 -5.89 0.31
C TRP A 61 -4.66 -6.90 0.48
N SER A 62 -5.93 -6.47 0.46
CA SER A 62 -7.02 -7.41 0.25
C SER A 62 -6.82 -8.02 -1.13
N ASP A 63 -6.43 -9.30 -1.19
CA ASP A 63 -6.19 -10.03 -2.42
C ASP A 63 -7.38 -9.80 -3.37
N ARG A 64 -7.15 -8.98 -4.39
CA ARG A 64 -8.13 -8.75 -5.45
C ARG A 64 -8.14 -10.00 -6.31
N LYS A 65 -8.91 -10.99 -5.87
CA LYS A 65 -9.27 -12.17 -6.66
C LYS A 65 -9.64 -11.75 -8.09
N GLU A 66 -10.41 -10.66 -8.24
CA GLU A 66 -10.75 -10.04 -9.53
C GLU A 66 -9.57 -9.52 -10.35
N SER A 67 -8.53 -8.94 -9.74
CA SER A 67 -7.36 -8.44 -10.49
C SER A 67 -6.46 -9.57 -10.96
N VAL A 68 -6.33 -10.63 -10.15
CA VAL A 68 -5.62 -11.86 -10.54
C VAL A 68 -6.41 -12.64 -11.59
N GLU A 69 -7.74 -12.68 -11.48
CA GLU A 69 -8.63 -13.26 -12.49
C GLU A 69 -8.56 -12.48 -13.80
N LYS A 70 -8.63 -11.14 -13.78
CA LYS A 70 -8.44 -10.31 -14.99
C LYS A 70 -7.06 -10.49 -15.61
N LEU A 71 -6.00 -10.63 -14.81
CA LEU A 71 -4.65 -10.88 -15.33
C LEU A 71 -4.57 -12.27 -15.97
N ARG A 72 -5.16 -13.28 -15.33
CA ARG A 72 -5.24 -14.65 -15.83
C ARG A 72 -5.99 -14.71 -17.16
N ASP A 73 -7.17 -14.11 -17.23
CA ASP A 73 -8.01 -14.11 -18.44
C ASP A 73 -7.27 -13.41 -19.61
N ASN A 74 -6.61 -12.27 -19.35
CA ASN A 74 -5.80 -11.58 -20.35
C ASN A 74 -4.59 -12.40 -20.84
N ILE A 75 -4.00 -13.25 -20.01
CA ILE A 75 -2.88 -14.13 -20.39
C ILE A 75 -3.41 -15.29 -21.25
N PHE A 76 -4.53 -15.91 -20.86
CA PHE A 76 -5.10 -17.02 -21.62
C PHE A 76 -5.70 -16.59 -22.96
N ASP A 77 -6.27 -15.40 -23.06
CA ASP A 77 -6.75 -14.84 -24.33
C ASP A 77 -5.61 -14.54 -25.30
N LYS A 78 -4.46 -14.10 -24.80
CA LYS A 78 -3.26 -13.87 -25.63
C LYS A 78 -2.57 -15.16 -26.09
N LEU A 79 -2.79 -16.28 -25.41
CA LEU A 79 -2.24 -17.59 -25.78
C LEU A 79 -3.11 -18.35 -26.80
N LYS A 80 -4.33 -17.85 -27.08
CA LYS A 80 -5.26 -18.43 -28.08
C LYS A 80 -5.16 -17.79 -29.47
N ASN A 81 -4.28 -16.82 -29.66
CA ASN A 81 -3.89 -16.27 -30.97
C ASN A 81 -2.47 -16.72 -31.32
#